data_AF-A0A4U5LP32-F1
#
_entry.id   AF-A0A4U5LP32-F1
#
_cell.length_a   1.000
_cell.length_b   1.000
_cell.length_c   1.000
_cell.angle_alpha   90.00
_cell.angle_beta   90.00
_cell.angle_gamma   90.00
#
_symmetry.space_group_name_H-M   'P 1'
#
loop_
_entity.id
_entity.type
_entity.pdbx_description
1 polymer ?
#
loop_
_entity_poly.entity_id
_entity_poly.type
_entity_poly.pdbx_seq_one_letter_code
_entity_poly.pdbx_strand_id
1 'polypeptide(L)'
;MHQAEHNLRPKTLYRVRISATNAQGEGPASSVMEFETTAGELPIPTDIELTLDEDNTVRLSFLAVRDPEDHSQIIQNYKVAVSASEDTLNARWHPLEQMSTLIDQITSKVEISIDGAALQKSTNYWVNIAAEVSSQVRVQASKPKRFRTGDGEVTPTVLIREGNFVSKDPDTETSMTVTCDAEGVPRPEIEWIWDDTVINTSKFYKIEDITLDYDVRPRAKRSVCKINFKDAKTI
;
A
#
# COMPACT_ATOMS: atom_id res chain seq x y z
N MET A 1 45.31 2.50 4.38
CA MET A 1 45.30 1.06 4.70
C MET A 1 43.87 0.59 4.54
N HIS A 2 43.57 -0.21 3.52
CA HIS A 2 42.26 -0.82 3.37
C HIS A 2 42.10 -1.90 4.44
N GLN A 3 41.22 -1.65 5.39
CA GLN A 3 40.75 -2.68 6.30
C GLN A 3 39.89 -3.62 5.46
N ALA A 4 40.36 -4.85 5.24
CA ALA A 4 39.53 -5.88 4.65
C ALA A 4 38.46 -6.24 5.69
N GLU A 5 37.22 -5.82 5.48
CA GLU A 5 36.07 -6.37 6.19
C GLU A 5 36.02 -7.86 5.87
N HIS A 6 36.45 -8.70 6.81
CA HIS A 6 36.29 -10.14 6.72
C HIS A 6 34.88 -10.49 7.19
N ASN A 7 34.07 -11.03 6.27
CA ASN A 7 32.68 -11.45 6.47
C ASN A 7 32.55 -12.58 7.51
N LEU A 8 32.70 -12.27 8.79
CA LEU A 8 32.31 -13.16 9.87
C LEU A 8 30.78 -13.07 10.03
N ARG A 9 30.11 -14.21 9.95
CA ARG A 9 28.66 -14.33 10.16
C ARG A 9 28.34 -14.00 11.62
N PRO A 10 27.25 -13.26 11.90
CA PRO A 10 26.79 -13.03 13.27
C PRO A 10 26.45 -14.33 14.02
N LYS A 11 26.48 -14.29 15.35
CA LYS A 11 26.13 -15.43 16.24
C LYS A 11 26.78 -16.76 15.82
N THR A 12 28.00 -16.69 15.31
CA THR A 12 28.70 -17.86 14.77
C THR A 12 29.97 -18.07 15.58
N LEU A 13 30.16 -19.30 16.05
CA LEU A 13 31.39 -19.71 16.73
C LEU A 13 32.49 -19.92 15.68
N TYR A 14 33.56 -19.13 15.77
CA TYR A 14 34.73 -19.22 14.92
C TYR A 14 35.91 -19.84 15.67
N ARG A 15 36.72 -20.58 14.91
CA ARG A 15 38.02 -21.12 15.35
C ARG A 15 39.12 -20.48 14.52
N VAL A 16 40.04 -19.80 15.18
CA VAL A 16 41.18 -19.14 14.54
C VAL A 16 42.50 -19.74 15.03
N ARG A 17 43.45 -19.89 14.11
CA ARG A 17 44.88 -20.17 14.41
C ARG A 17 45.72 -19.17 13.65
N ILE A 18 46.81 -18.73 14.24
CA ILE A 18 47.67 -17.68 13.68
C ILE A 18 49.06 -18.27 13.47
N SER A 19 49.65 -18.07 12.29
CA SER A 19 51.03 -18.40 11.96
C SER A 19 51.77 -17.13 11.55
N ALA A 20 53.08 -17.10 11.77
CA ALA A 20 53.93 -15.97 11.39
C ALA A 20 54.72 -16.31 10.13
N THR A 21 54.70 -15.46 9.11
CA THR A 21 55.44 -15.65 7.85
C THR A 21 56.58 -14.65 7.74
N ASN A 22 57.77 -15.10 7.36
CA ASN A 22 58.92 -14.24 7.03
C ASN A 22 59.52 -14.62 5.66
N ALA A 23 60.63 -13.98 5.26
CA ALA A 23 61.28 -14.23 3.98
C ALA A 23 61.82 -15.67 3.80
N GLN A 24 62.01 -16.42 4.90
CA GLN A 24 62.44 -17.81 4.89
C GLN A 24 61.27 -18.81 4.83
N GLY A 25 60.05 -18.41 5.21
CA GLY A 25 58.87 -19.26 5.18
C GLY A 25 57.85 -18.95 6.27
N GLU A 26 56.84 -19.82 6.38
CA GLU A 26 55.79 -19.75 7.40
C GLU A 26 56.17 -20.59 8.63
N GLY A 27 56.08 -19.98 9.81
CA GLY A 27 56.32 -20.61 11.10
C GLY A 27 55.16 -21.51 11.55
N PRO A 28 55.33 -22.25 12.66
CA PRO A 28 54.29 -23.12 13.18
C PRO A 28 53.05 -22.32 13.58
N ALA A 29 51.87 -22.90 13.33
CA ALA A 29 50.60 -22.31 13.75
C ALA A 29 50.45 -22.31 15.28
N SER A 30 49.77 -21.30 15.80
CA SER A 30 49.38 -21.19 17.20
C SER A 30 48.40 -22.29 17.61
N SER A 31 48.13 -22.38 18.92
CA SER A 31 46.92 -23.06 19.42
C SER A 31 45.65 -22.43 18.83
N VAL A 32 44.58 -23.24 18.73
CA VAL A 32 43.27 -22.78 18.27
C VAL A 32 42.65 -21.89 19.36
N MET A 33 42.17 -20.72 18.96
CA MET A 33 41.35 -19.84 19.78
C MET A 33 39.91 -19.86 19.26
N GLU A 34 38.95 -19.93 20.19
CA GLU A 34 37.52 -19.89 19.89
C GLU A 34 36.95 -18.53 20.30
N PHE A 35 36.12 -17.95 19.43
CA PHE A 35 35.33 -16.76 19.75
C PHE A 35 33.99 -16.82 19.03
N GLU A 36 32.97 -16.21 19.62
CA GLU A 36 31.64 -16.09 19.01
C GLU A 36 31.40 -14.63 18.61
N THR A 37 30.89 -14.41 17.40
CA THR A 37 30.51 -13.07 16.93
C THR A 37 29.23 -12.59 17.62
N THR A 38 29.12 -11.29 17.84
CA THR A 38 27.89 -10.70 18.39
C THR A 38 26.72 -10.81 17.41
N ALA A 39 25.50 -10.57 17.90
CA ALA A 39 24.34 -10.41 17.02
C ALA A 39 24.57 -9.26 16.03
N GLY A 40 24.13 -9.44 14.79
CA GLY A 40 24.17 -8.42 13.75
C GLY A 40 23.26 -7.24 14.12
N GLU A 41 23.51 -6.09 13.50
CA GLU A 41 22.65 -4.91 13.64
C GLU A 41 21.20 -5.25 13.28
N LEU A 42 20.24 -4.65 14.01
CA LEU A 42 18.82 -4.90 13.72
C LEU A 42 18.43 -4.19 12.42
N PRO A 43 17.71 -4.87 11.51
CA PRO A 43 17.36 -4.32 10.21
C PRO A 43 16.13 -3.44 10.35
N ILE A 44 16.33 -2.17 10.68
CA ILE A 44 15.24 -1.22 10.98
C ILE A 44 14.94 -0.39 9.73
N PRO A 45 13.71 -0.41 9.19
CA PRO A 45 13.31 0.49 8.11
C PRO A 45 13.46 1.95 8.51
N THR A 46 14.04 2.74 7.60
CA THR A 46 14.28 4.19 7.77
C THR A 46 13.68 4.96 6.60
N ASP A 47 13.62 6.29 6.73
CA ASP A 47 13.17 7.21 5.67
C ASP A 47 11.82 6.84 5.04
N ILE A 48 10.89 6.38 5.89
CA ILE A 48 9.56 5.96 5.45
C ILE A 48 8.81 7.17 4.91
N GLU A 49 8.47 7.13 3.63
CA GLU A 49 7.53 7.99 2.95
C GLU A 49 6.10 7.50 3.20
N LEU A 50 5.17 8.44 3.35
CA LEU A 50 3.77 8.13 3.67
C LEU A 50 2.89 9.06 2.85
N THR A 51 1.96 8.48 2.10
CA THR A 51 0.86 9.20 1.45
C THR A 51 -0.47 8.64 1.93
N LEU A 52 -1.49 9.48 1.92
CA LEU A 52 -2.85 9.15 2.32
C LEU A 52 -3.77 9.54 1.17
N ASP A 53 -4.54 8.58 0.68
CA ASP A 53 -5.54 8.79 -0.37
C ASP A 53 -6.87 9.30 0.23
N GLU A 54 -7.82 9.75 -0.61
CA GLU A 54 -9.10 10.32 -0.16
C GLU A 54 -9.95 9.33 0.66
N ASP A 55 -9.88 8.04 0.32
CA ASP A 55 -10.56 6.92 0.99
C ASP A 55 -9.86 6.49 2.30
N ASN A 56 -8.83 7.23 2.73
CA ASN A 56 -7.91 6.89 3.81
C ASN A 56 -6.97 5.71 3.54
N THR A 57 -6.83 5.24 2.30
CA THR A 57 -5.81 4.26 1.96
C THR A 57 -4.42 4.84 2.27
N VAL A 58 -3.66 4.15 3.12
CA VAL A 58 -2.31 4.59 3.50
C VAL A 58 -1.31 3.85 2.62
N ARG A 59 -0.43 4.59 1.95
CA ARG A 59 0.69 4.03 1.20
C ARG A 59 1.99 4.41 1.87
N LEU A 60 2.77 3.40 2.23
CA LEU A 60 4.09 3.54 2.85
C LEU A 60 5.15 3.12 1.84
N SER A 61 6.20 3.91 1.71
CA SER A 61 7.33 3.56 0.86
C SER A 61 8.67 3.80 1.53
N PHE A 62 9.60 2.87 1.35
CA PHE A 62 10.95 2.92 1.94
C PHE A 62 11.87 1.94 1.18
N LEU A 63 13.15 1.95 1.51
CA LEU A 63 14.12 0.98 0.97
C LEU A 63 14.15 -0.29 1.83
N ALA A 64 14.13 -1.44 1.18
CA ALA A 64 14.23 -2.73 1.83
C ALA A 64 15.53 -2.81 2.63
N VAL A 65 15.41 -3.29 3.86
CA VAL A 65 16.56 -3.55 4.72
C VAL A 65 17.16 -4.92 4.40
N ARG A 66 18.47 -5.07 4.65
CA ARG A 66 19.18 -6.32 4.38
C ARG A 66 19.05 -7.29 5.54
N ASP A 67 19.11 -8.57 5.24
CA ASP A 67 19.20 -9.60 6.27
C ASP A 67 20.52 -9.41 7.05
N PRO A 68 20.49 -9.32 8.39
CA PRO A 68 21.69 -9.14 9.20
C PRO A 68 22.66 -10.33 9.15
N GLU A 69 22.16 -11.54 8.89
CA GLU A 69 22.96 -12.77 8.81
C GLU A 69 23.46 -13.03 7.38
N ASP A 70 22.70 -12.59 6.38
CA ASP A 70 23.07 -12.63 4.97
C ASP A 70 22.81 -11.28 4.26
N HIS A 71 23.77 -10.37 4.34
CA HIS A 71 23.67 -9.04 3.71
C HIS A 71 23.48 -9.07 2.18
N SER A 72 23.61 -10.23 1.52
CA SER A 72 23.25 -10.35 0.10
C SER A 72 21.74 -10.35 -0.14
N GLN A 73 20.95 -10.75 0.87
CA GLN A 73 19.50 -10.83 0.81
C GLN A 73 18.84 -9.58 1.39
N ILE A 74 17.71 -9.20 0.81
CA ILE A 74 16.80 -8.20 1.39
C ILE A 74 15.67 -8.90 2.14
N ILE A 75 15.19 -8.27 3.20
CA ILE A 75 14.03 -8.76 3.94
C ILE A 75 12.77 -8.58 3.11
N GLN A 76 11.99 -9.65 3.02
CA GLN A 76 10.76 -9.71 2.23
C GLN A 76 9.50 -9.44 3.07
N ASN A 77 9.57 -9.65 4.39
CA ASN A 77 8.40 -9.58 5.27
C ASN A 77 8.49 -8.37 6.20
N TYR A 78 7.41 -7.60 6.27
CA TYR A 78 7.30 -6.42 7.13
C TYR A 78 5.98 -6.44 7.88
N LYS A 79 6.02 -6.04 9.15
CA LYS A 79 4.83 -5.85 10.00
C LYS A 79 4.58 -4.37 10.20
N VAL A 80 3.33 -3.98 10.06
CA VAL A 80 2.89 -2.62 10.33
C VAL A 80 2.09 -2.60 11.61
N ALA A 81 2.32 -1.60 12.44
CA ALA A 81 1.46 -1.32 13.59
C ALA A 81 1.12 0.16 13.67
N VAL A 82 -0.06 0.45 14.21
CA VAL A 82 -0.53 1.82 14.43
C VAL A 82 -0.92 2.08 15.87
N SER A 83 -0.92 3.34 16.25
CA SER A 83 -1.47 3.80 17.53
C SER A 83 -2.25 5.09 17.33
N ALA A 84 -3.47 5.15 17.85
CA ALA A 84 -4.28 6.38 17.91
C ALA A 84 -3.98 7.22 19.18
N SER A 85 -2.94 6.87 19.94
CA SER A 85 -2.58 7.57 21.18
C SER A 85 -1.96 8.94 20.89
N GLU A 86 -2.33 9.93 21.69
CA GLU A 86 -1.68 11.25 21.66
C GLU A 86 -0.28 11.21 22.31
N ASP A 87 -0.06 10.30 23.25
CA ASP A 87 1.24 10.07 23.90
C ASP A 87 2.02 8.94 23.22
N THR A 88 3.24 9.25 22.76
CA THR A 88 4.18 8.29 22.16
C THR A 88 4.84 7.36 23.17
N LEU A 89 5.06 7.82 24.40
CA LEU A 89 5.81 7.06 25.41
C LEU A 89 4.98 5.87 25.90
N ASN A 90 3.66 6.05 25.99
CA ASN A 90 2.69 5.03 26.38
C ASN A 90 1.80 4.59 25.21
N ALA A 91 2.24 4.83 23.98
CA ALA A 91 1.48 4.46 22.79
C ALA A 91 1.21 2.95 22.78
N ARG A 92 -0.08 2.59 22.80
CA ARG A 92 -0.50 1.20 22.59
C ARG A 92 -0.52 0.93 21.09
N TRP A 93 0.37 0.04 20.65
CA TRP A 93 0.50 -0.36 19.26
C TRP A 93 -0.42 -1.52 18.94
N HIS A 94 -1.12 -1.40 17.82
CA HIS A 94 -2.03 -2.40 17.28
C HIS A 94 -1.52 -2.83 15.91
N PRO A 95 -1.27 -4.13 15.68
CA PRO A 95 -0.91 -4.64 14.36
C PRO A 95 -2.01 -4.33 13.34
N LEU A 96 -1.61 -4.03 12.10
CA LEU A 96 -2.48 -3.90 10.96
C LEU A 96 -2.11 -4.94 9.91
N GLU A 97 -3.13 -5.66 9.45
CA GLU A 97 -3.01 -6.47 8.24
C GLU A 97 -2.85 -5.54 7.04
N GLN A 98 -1.83 -5.80 6.23
CA GLN A 98 -1.60 -5.00 5.03
C GLN A 98 -2.50 -5.52 3.91
N MET A 99 -3.05 -4.59 3.12
CA MET A 99 -3.78 -4.93 1.90
C MET A 99 -2.82 -5.49 0.84
N SER A 100 -1.61 -4.92 0.75
CA SER A 100 -0.54 -5.42 -0.11
C SER A 100 0.84 -4.99 0.38
N THR A 101 1.85 -5.78 0.03
CA THR A 101 3.27 -5.44 0.15
C THR A 101 3.94 -5.80 -1.17
N LEU A 102 4.53 -4.80 -1.83
CA LEU A 102 5.24 -4.94 -3.09
C LEU A 102 6.71 -4.59 -2.86
N ILE A 103 7.62 -5.39 -3.41
CA ILE A 103 9.06 -5.18 -3.28
C ILE A 103 9.68 -5.25 -4.67
N ASP A 104 10.18 -4.13 -5.16
CA ASP A 104 10.98 -4.06 -6.38
C ASP A 104 12.38 -4.59 -6.10
N GLN A 105 12.73 -5.72 -6.68
CA GLN A 105 14.03 -6.37 -6.48
C GLN A 105 15.19 -5.60 -7.11
N ILE A 106 14.94 -4.73 -8.09
CA ILE A 106 15.97 -3.94 -8.78
C ILE A 106 16.29 -2.70 -7.96
N THR A 107 15.27 -1.95 -7.57
CA THR A 107 15.45 -0.68 -6.82
C THR A 107 15.48 -0.89 -5.30
N SER A 108 15.17 -2.10 -4.83
CA SER A 108 14.94 -2.43 -3.41
C SER A 108 13.83 -1.58 -2.78
N LYS A 109 12.94 -0.99 -3.58
CA LYS A 109 11.85 -0.17 -3.07
C LYS A 109 10.73 -1.07 -2.54
N VAL A 110 10.30 -0.82 -1.31
CA VAL A 110 9.14 -1.45 -0.70
C VAL A 110 7.97 -0.49 -0.76
N GLU A 111 6.81 -1.00 -1.13
CA GLU A 111 5.53 -0.28 -1.13
C GLU A 111 4.50 -1.12 -0.37
N ILE A 112 4.02 -0.60 0.75
CA ILE A 112 2.98 -1.23 1.57
C ILE A 112 1.71 -0.41 1.45
N SER A 113 0.59 -1.06 1.17
CA SER A 113 -0.73 -0.43 1.18
C SER A 113 -1.57 -0.98 2.33
N ILE A 114 -2.25 -0.08 3.04
CA ILE A 114 -3.17 -0.40 4.13
C ILE A 114 -4.55 0.13 3.75
N ASP A 115 -5.56 -0.72 3.90
CA ASP A 115 -6.95 -0.37 3.66
C ASP A 115 -7.43 0.70 4.65
N GLY A 116 -7.95 1.81 4.13
CA GLY A 116 -8.52 2.89 4.92
C GLY A 116 -9.71 2.47 5.78
N ALA A 117 -10.45 1.42 5.39
CA ALA A 117 -11.57 0.89 6.16
C ALA A 117 -11.14 0.25 7.50
N ALA A 118 -9.86 -0.14 7.62
CA ALA A 118 -9.30 -0.66 8.88
C ALA A 118 -9.01 0.44 9.91
N LEU A 119 -9.13 1.71 9.53
CA LEU A 119 -8.79 2.87 10.36
C LEU A 119 -10.04 3.67 10.76
N GLN A 120 -9.96 4.30 11.93
CA GLN A 120 -11.01 5.24 12.34
C GLN A 120 -10.88 6.54 11.55
N LYS A 121 -12.02 7.08 11.12
CA LYS A 121 -12.12 8.36 10.42
C LYS A 121 -11.73 9.53 11.34
N SER A 122 -11.24 10.62 10.78
CA SER A 122 -10.91 11.88 11.49
C SER A 122 -9.99 11.72 12.71
N THR A 123 -9.10 10.72 12.67
CA THR A 123 -8.30 10.26 13.81
C THR A 123 -6.82 10.47 13.54
N ASN A 124 -6.09 10.96 14.55
CA ASN A 124 -4.64 11.09 14.48
C ASN A 124 -4.01 9.73 14.79
N TYR A 125 -3.10 9.29 13.93
CA TYR A 125 -2.40 8.03 14.08
C TYR A 125 -0.90 8.22 14.02
N TRP A 126 -0.22 7.31 14.70
CA TRP A 126 1.16 6.96 14.47
C TRP A 126 1.22 5.62 13.75
N VAL A 127 2.16 5.47 12.83
CA VAL A 127 2.49 4.20 12.20
C VAL A 127 3.97 3.89 12.37
N ASN A 128 4.30 2.63 12.59
CA ASN A 128 5.67 2.14 12.52
C ASN A 128 5.71 0.81 11.73
N ILE A 129 6.92 0.47 11.26
CA ILE A 129 7.17 -0.70 10.44
C ILE A 129 8.32 -1.48 11.06
N ALA A 130 8.17 -2.79 11.16
CA ALA A 130 9.17 -3.69 11.69
C ALA A 130 9.50 -4.76 10.64
N ALA A 131 10.77 -4.97 10.36
CA ALA A 131 11.21 -6.01 9.42
C ALA A 131 11.19 -7.38 10.12
N GLU A 132 10.54 -8.37 9.53
CA GLU A 132 10.43 -9.70 10.13
C GLU A 132 11.59 -10.59 9.69
N VAL A 133 12.47 -10.92 10.65
CA VAL A 133 13.61 -11.82 10.46
C VAL A 133 13.33 -13.12 11.21
N SER A 134 13.33 -14.26 10.52
CA SER A 134 13.01 -15.57 11.08
C SER A 134 13.97 -16.03 12.19
N SER A 135 15.23 -15.59 12.15
CA SER A 135 16.28 -15.94 13.12
C SER A 135 16.38 -15.00 14.34
N GLN A 136 15.61 -13.90 14.36
CA GLN A 136 15.64 -12.93 15.45
C GLN A 136 14.41 -13.00 16.35
N VAL A 137 14.65 -13.19 17.65
CA VAL A 137 13.60 -13.22 18.70
C VAL A 137 13.06 -11.81 19.00
N ARG A 138 13.80 -10.76 18.64
CA ARG A 138 13.43 -9.36 18.89
C ARG A 138 13.48 -8.60 17.58
N VAL A 139 12.34 -8.00 17.22
CA VAL A 139 12.22 -7.11 16.08
C VAL A 139 12.10 -5.68 16.60
N GLN A 140 12.87 -4.76 16.04
CA GLN A 140 12.77 -3.34 16.36
C GLN A 140 12.00 -2.60 15.24
N ALA A 141 11.00 -1.82 15.65
CA ALA A 141 10.22 -1.02 14.73
C ALA A 141 10.95 0.29 14.37
N SER A 142 10.61 0.85 13.22
CA SER A 142 11.05 2.16 12.76
C SER A 142 10.61 3.29 13.69
N LYS A 143 11.17 4.49 13.45
CA LYS A 143 10.67 5.71 14.10
C LYS A 143 9.20 5.92 13.70
N PRO A 144 8.30 6.16 14.68
CA PRO A 144 6.90 6.44 14.39
C PRO A 144 6.70 7.61 13.43
N LYS A 145 5.85 7.44 12.42
CA LYS A 145 5.41 8.51 11.51
C LYS A 145 3.96 8.88 11.80
N ARG A 146 3.67 10.19 11.86
CA ARG A 146 2.31 10.69 12.09
C ARG A 146 1.54 10.80 10.78
N PHE A 147 0.25 10.53 10.83
CA PHE A 147 -0.72 10.89 9.80
C PHE A 147 -2.09 11.11 10.46
N ARG A 148 -3.02 11.71 9.72
CA ARG A 148 -4.38 11.95 10.17
C ARG A 148 -5.35 11.49 9.09
N THR A 149 -6.25 10.58 9.44
CA THR A 149 -7.32 10.14 8.54
C THR A 149 -8.33 11.26 8.35
N GLY A 150 -8.88 11.37 7.15
CA GLY A 150 -10.03 12.21 6.81
C GLY A 150 -11.35 11.54 7.21
N ASP A 151 -12.45 12.05 6.69
CA ASP A 151 -13.78 11.44 6.81
C ASP A 151 -13.94 10.18 5.94
N GLY A 152 -12.99 9.91 5.04
CA GLY A 152 -13.03 8.78 4.10
C GLY A 152 -14.15 8.91 3.08
N GLU A 153 -14.61 10.13 2.80
CA GLU A 153 -15.57 10.39 1.74
C GLU A 153 -14.83 10.65 0.43
N VAL A 154 -15.10 9.82 -0.57
CA VAL A 154 -14.53 9.94 -1.92
C VAL A 154 -15.54 10.63 -2.81
N THR A 155 -15.09 11.65 -3.53
CA THR A 155 -15.94 12.40 -4.45
C THR A 155 -16.47 11.47 -5.54
N PRO A 156 -17.80 11.43 -5.77
CA PRO A 156 -18.34 10.55 -6.78
C PRO A 156 -17.91 10.91 -8.20
N THR A 157 -17.59 9.90 -8.99
CA THR A 157 -17.30 10.01 -10.43
C THR A 157 -18.31 9.18 -11.22
N VAL A 158 -18.56 9.58 -12.47
CA VAL A 158 -19.50 8.89 -13.36
C VAL A 158 -18.88 8.65 -14.73
N LEU A 159 -19.20 7.51 -15.34
CA LEU A 159 -18.76 7.12 -16.67
C LEU A 159 -19.92 6.47 -17.44
N ILE A 160 -20.21 6.96 -18.64
CA ILE A 160 -21.17 6.33 -19.56
C ILE A 160 -20.44 5.29 -20.39
N ARG A 161 -20.86 4.01 -20.32
CA ARG A 161 -20.15 2.88 -20.96
C ARG A 161 -20.13 2.97 -22.48
N GLU A 162 -21.21 3.45 -23.07
CA GLU A 162 -21.35 3.58 -24.51
C GLU A 162 -20.55 4.77 -25.08
N GLY A 163 -19.89 5.56 -24.21
CA GLY A 163 -19.02 6.67 -24.59
C GLY A 163 -19.78 7.98 -24.86
N ASN A 164 -19.12 8.91 -25.53
CA ASN A 164 -19.62 10.28 -25.73
C ASN A 164 -20.72 10.39 -26.80
N PHE A 165 -20.80 9.41 -27.71
CA PHE A 165 -21.75 9.44 -28.81
C PHE A 165 -22.20 8.02 -29.16
N VAL A 166 -23.51 7.86 -29.26
CA VAL A 166 -24.13 6.60 -29.66
C VAL A 166 -25.09 6.89 -30.81
N SER A 167 -24.92 6.20 -31.92
CA SER A 167 -25.84 6.23 -33.05
C SER A 167 -26.49 4.87 -33.19
N LYS A 168 -27.83 4.86 -33.23
CA LYS A 168 -28.64 3.67 -33.43
C LYS A 168 -29.61 3.93 -34.58
N ASP A 169 -29.75 2.95 -35.46
CA ASP A 169 -30.74 3.02 -36.53
C ASP A 169 -32.16 3.04 -35.94
N PRO A 170 -33.10 3.76 -36.58
CA PRO A 170 -34.48 3.86 -36.13
C PRO A 170 -35.22 2.54 -36.40
N ASP A 171 -34.93 1.53 -35.59
CA ASP A 171 -35.68 0.28 -35.56
C ASP A 171 -36.70 0.35 -34.42
N THR A 172 -37.98 0.14 -34.75
CA THR A 172 -39.10 0.24 -33.81
C THR A 172 -39.19 -0.93 -32.84
N GLU A 173 -38.41 -1.99 -33.03
CA GLU A 173 -38.45 -3.20 -32.20
C GLU A 173 -37.36 -3.29 -31.12
N THR A 174 -36.32 -2.43 -31.16
CA THR A 174 -35.22 -2.49 -30.18
C THR A 174 -35.02 -1.17 -29.43
N SER A 175 -35.26 -1.19 -28.11
CA SER A 175 -34.88 -0.09 -27.22
C SER A 175 -33.35 0.00 -27.09
N MET A 176 -32.78 1.21 -27.15
CA MET A 176 -31.36 1.43 -26.86
C MET A 176 -31.11 1.40 -25.34
N THR A 177 -30.10 0.67 -24.86
CA THR A 177 -29.68 0.73 -23.45
C THR A 177 -28.48 1.67 -23.30
N VAL A 178 -28.50 2.52 -22.27
CA VAL A 178 -27.36 3.36 -21.86
C VAL A 178 -27.03 3.03 -20.41
N THR A 179 -25.76 2.82 -20.12
CA THR A 179 -25.31 2.38 -18.81
C THR A 179 -24.43 3.46 -18.18
N CYS A 180 -24.74 3.87 -16.96
CA CYS A 180 -23.89 4.78 -16.19
C CYS A 180 -23.24 4.04 -15.01
N ASP A 181 -21.92 4.03 -15.02
CA ASP A 181 -21.11 3.53 -13.93
C ASP A 181 -20.80 4.71 -13.00
N ALA A 182 -21.08 4.56 -11.70
CA ALA A 182 -20.74 5.55 -10.69
C ALA A 182 -19.95 4.94 -9.53
N GLU A 183 -18.85 5.60 -9.17
CA GLU A 183 -17.97 5.22 -8.08
C GLU A 183 -17.88 6.38 -7.08
N GLY A 184 -17.79 6.09 -5.79
CA GLY A 184 -17.69 7.12 -4.76
C GLY A 184 -18.04 6.58 -3.36
N VAL A 185 -17.59 7.29 -2.33
CA VAL A 185 -17.88 6.94 -0.93
C VAL A 185 -18.44 8.18 -0.25
N PRO A 186 -19.66 8.12 0.31
CA PRO A 186 -20.61 7.01 0.32
C PRO A 186 -21.16 6.69 -1.09
N ARG A 187 -21.69 5.47 -1.27
CA ARG A 187 -22.20 4.97 -2.56
C ARG A 187 -23.09 6.02 -3.25
N PRO A 188 -22.80 6.37 -4.51
CA PRO A 188 -23.56 7.39 -5.20
C PRO A 188 -24.96 6.91 -5.60
N GLU A 189 -25.94 7.81 -5.49
CA GLU A 189 -27.25 7.65 -6.15
C GLU A 189 -27.19 8.28 -7.54
N ILE A 190 -27.50 7.51 -8.60
CA ILE A 190 -27.49 8.01 -9.97
C ILE A 190 -28.82 8.70 -10.30
N GLU A 191 -28.74 9.93 -10.81
CA GLU A 191 -29.86 10.66 -11.39
C GLU A 191 -29.60 10.95 -12.87
N TRP A 192 -30.51 10.51 -13.73
CA TRP A 192 -30.42 10.73 -15.17
C TRP A 192 -31.11 12.02 -15.57
N ILE A 193 -30.38 12.89 -16.26
CA ILE A 193 -30.91 14.19 -16.71
C ILE A 193 -30.76 14.33 -18.22
N TRP A 194 -31.85 14.76 -18.86
CA TRP A 194 -31.88 15.22 -20.25
C TRP A 194 -32.58 16.58 -20.31
N ASP A 195 -31.91 17.59 -20.91
CA ASP A 195 -32.38 18.98 -21.00
C ASP A 195 -32.93 19.51 -19.66
N ASP A 196 -32.09 19.39 -18.61
CA ASP A 196 -32.37 19.78 -17.23
C ASP A 196 -33.60 19.11 -16.59
N THR A 197 -34.12 18.04 -17.20
CA THR A 197 -35.26 17.26 -16.70
C THR A 197 -34.81 15.86 -16.30
N VAL A 198 -35.27 15.40 -15.13
CA VAL A 198 -35.02 14.02 -14.69
C VAL A 198 -35.81 13.06 -15.57
N ILE A 199 -35.12 12.05 -16.11
CA ILE A 199 -35.70 11.06 -17.01
C ILE A 199 -35.70 9.66 -16.39
N ASN A 200 -36.58 8.82 -16.89
CA ASN A 200 -36.68 7.39 -16.55
C ASN A 200 -36.62 6.56 -17.83
N THR A 201 -36.40 5.24 -17.68
CA THR A 201 -36.52 4.30 -18.80
C THR A 201 -37.85 4.46 -19.53
N SER A 202 -37.79 4.40 -20.86
CA SER A 202 -38.91 4.56 -21.78
C SER A 202 -39.05 3.32 -22.68
N LYS A 203 -40.02 3.36 -23.61
CA LYS A 203 -40.13 2.35 -24.67
C LYS A 203 -39.01 2.46 -25.72
N PHE A 204 -38.40 3.63 -25.85
CA PHE A 204 -37.38 3.92 -26.86
C PHE A 204 -35.96 3.71 -26.34
N TYR A 205 -35.74 3.94 -25.05
CA TYR A 205 -34.43 3.80 -24.41
C TYR A 205 -34.58 3.24 -23.00
N LYS A 206 -33.59 2.47 -22.57
CA LYS A 206 -33.40 1.97 -21.22
C LYS A 206 -32.15 2.63 -20.65
N ILE A 207 -32.23 3.00 -19.38
CA ILE A 207 -31.10 3.50 -18.61
C ILE A 207 -30.82 2.52 -17.47
N GLU A 208 -29.55 2.18 -17.30
CA GLU A 208 -29.09 1.19 -16.34
C GLU A 208 -28.00 1.79 -15.45
N ASP A 209 -28.15 1.56 -14.14
CA ASP A 209 -27.28 2.09 -13.11
C ASP A 209 -26.33 0.99 -12.63
N ILE A 210 -25.04 1.27 -12.68
CA ILE A 210 -24.01 0.42 -12.07
C ILE A 210 -23.27 1.26 -11.04
N THR A 211 -23.37 0.85 -9.78
CA THR A 211 -22.67 1.50 -8.68
C THR A 211 -21.85 0.46 -7.94
N LEU A 212 -20.54 0.67 -7.83
CA LEU A 212 -19.66 -0.18 -7.04
C LEU A 212 -19.60 0.35 -5.60
N ASP A 213 -19.55 -0.56 -4.62
CA ASP A 213 -19.64 -0.26 -3.19
C ASP A 213 -18.36 -0.64 -2.42
N TYR A 214 -18.07 0.10 -1.36
CA TYR A 214 -17.15 -0.25 -0.27
C TYR A 214 -17.74 -0.07 1.15
N ASP A 215 -18.91 0.56 1.36
CA ASP A 215 -19.54 0.76 2.68
C ASP A 215 -21.08 0.60 2.63
N VAL A 216 -21.58 -0.38 3.39
CA VAL A 216 -23.02 -0.78 3.47
C VAL A 216 -23.88 0.24 4.24
N ARG A 217 -23.32 1.37 4.70
CA ARG A 217 -24.07 2.38 5.48
C ARG A 217 -24.71 3.46 4.60
N PRO A 218 -26.01 3.78 4.82
CA PRO A 218 -26.76 4.68 3.96
C PRO A 218 -26.42 6.14 4.30
N ARG A 219 -25.53 6.74 3.52
CA ARG A 219 -25.35 8.21 3.48
C ARG A 219 -25.17 8.69 2.05
N ALA A 220 -26.00 8.30 1.10
CA ALA A 220 -25.76 8.59 -0.32
C ALA A 220 -25.50 10.08 -0.61
N LYS A 221 -24.41 10.37 -1.33
CA LYS A 221 -24.25 11.62 -2.10
C LYS A 221 -24.82 11.36 -3.50
N ARG A 222 -25.47 12.35 -4.11
CA ARG A 222 -26.05 12.20 -5.45
C ARG A 222 -24.97 12.37 -6.53
N SER A 223 -24.98 11.48 -7.51
CA SER A 223 -24.24 11.56 -8.77
C SER A 223 -25.20 11.79 -9.92
N VAL A 224 -24.84 12.67 -10.84
CA VAL A 224 -25.71 13.02 -11.97
C VAL A 224 -25.10 12.50 -13.26
N CYS A 225 -25.82 11.62 -13.95
CA CYS A 225 -25.48 11.19 -15.31
C CYS A 225 -26.31 12.00 -16.30
N LYS A 226 -25.62 12.84 -17.09
CA LYS A 226 -26.28 13.70 -18.10
C LYS A 226 -26.24 13.03 -19.46
N ILE A 227 -27.39 12.91 -20.11
CA ILE A 227 -27.48 12.47 -21.50
C ILE A 227 -28.20 13.50 -22.34
N ASN A 228 -27.80 13.58 -23.61
CA ASN A 228 -28.42 14.48 -24.58
C ASN A 228 -28.82 13.66 -25.81
N PHE A 229 -30.11 13.38 -25.94
CA PHE A 229 -30.63 12.73 -27.14
C PHE A 229 -30.85 13.77 -28.23
N LYS A 230 -30.26 13.55 -29.40
CA LYS A 230 -30.48 14.37 -30.60
C LYS A 230 -30.97 13.49 -31.74
N ASP A 231 -31.92 14.01 -32.50
CA ASP A 231 -32.30 13.40 -33.77
C ASP A 231 -31.11 13.49 -34.73
N ALA A 232 -30.73 12.35 -35.32
CA ALA A 232 -29.64 12.25 -36.30
C ALA A 232 -29.86 13.13 -37.56
N LYS A 233 -31.06 13.68 -37.75
CA LYS A 233 -31.40 14.63 -38.83
C LYS A 233 -31.05 16.09 -38.52
N THR A 234 -30.53 16.38 -37.32
CA THR A 234 -30.27 17.75 -36.84
C THR A 234 -28.81 17.98 -36.43
N ILE A 235 -27.91 17.06 -36.82
CA ILE A 235 -26.45 17.18 -36.68
C ILE A 235 -25.85 17.48 -38.05
#